data_AF-A0A135TC89-F1
#
_entry.id   AF-A0A135TC89-F1
#
_cell.length_a   1.000
_cell.length_b   1.000
_cell.length_c   1.000
_cell.angle_alpha   90.00
_cell.angle_beta   90.00
_cell.angle_gamma   90.00
#
_symmetry.space_group_name_H-M   'P 1'
#
loop_
_entity.id
_entity.type
_entity.pdbx_description
1 polymer ?
#
loop_
_entity_poly.entity_id
_entity_poly.type
_entity_poly.pdbx_seq_one_letter_code
_entity_poly.pdbx_strand_id
1 'polypeptide(L)'
;MTKTGKAKAVVNGTTLAEATEWEEVEGNVYFPPSAVKTEAFEKTETTTFCPWKGTANYYSVKVGAADYGGWSWVCVDDKLKDAAWYYPTPKDGAKEIKDHVAFYKSKVTVTVE
;
A
#
# COMPACT_ATOMS: atom_id res chain seq x y z
N MET A 1 5.53 14.86 -3.33
CA MET A 1 4.87 16.17 -3.24
C MET A 1 3.61 15.96 -2.43
N THR A 2 3.48 16.70 -1.33
CA THR A 2 2.34 16.60 -0.44
C THR A 2 1.06 17.02 -1.18
N LYS A 3 0.03 16.20 -1.04
CA LYS A 3 -1.30 16.42 -1.58
C LYS A 3 -2.30 16.35 -0.43
N THR A 4 -3.36 17.11 -0.57
CA THR A 4 -4.48 17.13 0.37
C THR A 4 -5.77 16.80 -0.38
N GLY A 5 -6.71 16.14 0.29
CA GLY A 5 -7.94 15.65 -0.32
C GLY A 5 -8.48 14.44 0.43
N LYS A 6 -9.03 13.46 -0.30
CA LYS A 6 -9.37 12.14 0.25
C LYS A 6 -8.70 11.05 -0.57
N ALA A 7 -7.69 10.41 0.00
CA ALA A 7 -7.05 9.24 -0.57
C ALA A 7 -7.53 7.98 0.13
N LYS A 8 -7.81 6.92 -0.63
CA LYS A 8 -8.25 5.63 -0.08
C LYS A 8 -7.64 4.46 -0.86
N ALA A 9 -7.19 3.44 -0.13
CA ALA A 9 -6.74 2.16 -0.67
C ALA A 9 -7.67 1.05 -0.18
N VAL A 10 -8.31 0.35 -1.12
CA VAL A 10 -9.34 -0.67 -0.85
C VAL A 10 -9.06 -1.94 -1.66
N VAL A 11 -9.29 -3.09 -1.02
CA VAL A 11 -9.26 -4.40 -1.66
C VAL A 11 -10.46 -5.22 -1.17
N ASN A 12 -11.23 -5.83 -2.07
CA ASN A 12 -12.42 -6.64 -1.72
C ASN A 12 -13.35 -5.96 -0.69
N GLY A 13 -13.59 -4.65 -0.81
CA GLY A 13 -14.39 -3.87 0.15
C GLY A 13 -13.68 -3.56 1.49
N THR A 14 -12.53 -4.16 1.78
CA THR A 14 -11.71 -3.87 2.95
C THR A 14 -10.83 -2.65 2.70
N THR A 15 -10.99 -1.62 3.54
CA THR A 15 -10.13 -0.42 3.50
C THR A 15 -8.82 -0.70 4.19
N LEU A 16 -7.71 -0.61 3.45
CA LEU A 16 -6.34 -0.82 3.91
C LEU A 16 -5.68 0.47 4.42
N ALA A 17 -5.97 1.58 3.75
CA ALA A 17 -5.48 2.90 4.14
C ALA A 17 -6.46 4.00 3.73
N GLU A 18 -6.55 5.04 4.54
CA GLU A 18 -7.35 6.24 4.25
C GLU A 18 -6.65 7.47 4.83
N ALA A 19 -6.40 8.48 4.01
CA ALA A 19 -5.66 9.68 4.41
C ALA A 19 -6.25 10.94 3.80
N THR A 20 -6.18 12.04 4.55
CA THR A 20 -6.51 13.38 4.04
C THR A 20 -5.31 14.12 3.49
N GLU A 21 -4.11 13.61 3.77
CA GLU A 21 -2.83 14.13 3.31
C GLU A 21 -1.94 12.94 2.93
N TRP A 22 -1.31 13.01 1.76
CA TRP A 22 -0.44 11.96 1.25
C TRP A 22 0.71 12.53 0.43
N GLU A 23 1.74 11.73 0.22
CA GLU A 23 2.80 12.06 -0.72
C GLU A 23 2.52 11.42 -2.07
N GLU A 24 2.66 12.19 -3.15
CA GLU A 24 2.62 11.64 -4.50
C GLU A 24 4.03 11.69 -5.12
N VAL A 25 4.48 10.53 -5.60
CA VAL A 25 5.78 10.36 -6.26
C VAL A 25 5.63 9.39 -7.44
N GLU A 26 5.97 9.86 -8.65
CA GLU A 26 5.86 9.07 -9.90
C GLU A 26 4.46 8.47 -10.11
N GLY A 27 3.41 9.23 -9.78
CA GLY A 27 2.02 8.79 -9.90
C GLY A 27 1.58 7.73 -8.88
N ASN A 28 2.42 7.42 -7.90
CA ASN A 28 2.08 6.54 -6.77
C ASN A 28 1.68 7.38 -5.55
N VAL A 29 0.63 6.93 -4.88
CA VAL A 29 0.10 7.53 -3.65
C VAL A 29 0.75 6.83 -2.46
N TYR A 30 1.46 7.61 -1.65
CA TYR A 30 2.17 7.17 -0.45
C TYR A 30 1.41 7.64 0.78
N PHE A 31 0.71 6.69 1.41
CA PHE A 31 -0.06 6.91 2.62
C PHE A 31 0.87 7.01 3.83
N PRO A 32 0.67 8.00 4.72
CA PRO A 32 1.45 8.07 5.95
C PRO A 32 1.18 6.82 6.81
N PRO A 33 2.15 6.36 7.62
CA PRO A 33 2.01 5.13 8.39
C PRO A 33 0.82 5.15 9.38
N SER A 34 0.42 6.35 9.85
CA SER A 34 -0.76 6.56 10.70
C SER A 34 -2.09 6.30 9.98
N ALA A 35 -2.12 6.37 8.65
CA ALA A 35 -3.31 6.16 7.82
C ALA A 35 -3.49 4.70 7.40
N VAL A 36 -2.52 3.82 7.70
CA VAL A 36 -2.47 2.44 7.22
C VAL A 36 -2.89 1.47 8.32
N LYS A 37 -3.80 0.54 8.00
CA LYS A 37 -4.26 -0.49 8.94
C LYS A 37 -3.27 -1.66 8.97
N THR A 38 -2.18 -1.50 9.71
CA THR A 38 -1.06 -2.45 9.80
C THR A 38 -1.47 -3.90 10.13
N GLU A 39 -2.60 -4.13 10.78
CA GLU A 39 -3.17 -5.45 11.06
C GLU A 39 -3.43 -6.30 9.80
N ALA A 40 -3.70 -5.64 8.67
CA ALA A 40 -3.90 -6.29 7.38
C ALA A 40 -2.59 -6.61 6.65
N PHE A 41 -1.43 -6.23 7.19
CA PHE A 41 -0.14 -6.33 6.51
C PHE A 41 0.77 -7.37 7.17
N GLU A 42 1.46 -8.14 6.34
CA GLU A 42 2.48 -9.11 6.74
C GLU A 42 3.79 -8.74 6.04
N LYS A 43 4.86 -8.55 6.82
CA LYS A 43 6.18 -8.26 6.26
C LYS A 43 6.67 -9.44 5.43
N THR A 44 7.38 -9.12 4.37
CA THR A 44 8.02 -10.12 3.51
C THR A 44 9.53 -9.88 3.48
N GLU A 45 10.27 -10.89 3.06
CA GLU A 45 11.71 -10.76 2.78
C GLU A 45 11.98 -10.10 1.42
N THR A 46 10.93 -9.87 0.61
CA THR A 46 11.05 -9.23 -0.70
C THR A 46 11.55 -7.81 -0.52
N THR A 47 12.61 -7.47 -1.24
CA THR A 47 13.14 -6.11 -1.33
C THR A 47 13.54 -5.79 -2.76
N THR A 48 13.48 -4.50 -3.12
CA THR A 48 13.97 -4.02 -4.42
C THR A 48 14.78 -2.74 -4.22
N PHE A 49 15.73 -2.48 -5.12
CA PHE A 49 16.60 -1.33 -5.03
C PHE A 49 16.27 -0.30 -6.11
N CYS A 50 16.08 0.94 -5.69
CA CYS A 50 15.94 2.09 -6.56
C CYS A 50 17.15 3.03 -6.38
N PRO A 51 17.85 3.44 -7.45
CA PRO A 51 19.06 4.26 -7.34
C PRO A 51 18.90 5.56 -6.56
N TRP A 52 17.71 6.18 -6.61
CA TRP A 52 17.44 7.48 -6.01
C TRP A 52 16.49 7.44 -4.81
N LYS A 53 15.65 6.40 -4.67
CA LYS A 53 14.77 6.24 -3.49
C LYS A 53 15.42 5.41 -2.39
N GLY A 54 16.30 4.47 -2.71
CA GLY A 54 16.87 3.50 -1.76
C GLY A 54 16.23 2.12 -1.87
N THR A 55 16.21 1.37 -0.77
CA THR A 55 15.68 -0.01 -0.73
C THR A 55 14.21 -0.02 -0.34
N ALA A 56 13.36 -0.51 -1.23
CA ALA A 56 11.96 -0.77 -0.95
C ALA A 56 11.81 -2.11 -0.22
N ASN A 57 10.96 -2.13 0.80
CA ASN A 57 10.52 -3.33 1.50
C ASN A 57 9.04 -3.56 1.20
N TYR A 58 8.62 -4.81 1.22
CA TYR A 58 7.28 -5.20 0.78
C TYR A 58 6.44 -5.81 1.89
N TYR A 59 5.14 -5.54 1.81
CA TYR A 59 4.12 -6.20 2.60
C TYR A 59 3.21 -7.05 1.70
N SER A 60 2.90 -8.24 2.18
CA SER A 60 1.72 -8.98 1.74
C SER A 60 0.50 -8.44 2.48
N VAL A 61 -0.63 -8.34 1.79
CA VAL A 61 -1.88 -7.83 2.37
C VAL A 61 -2.85 -8.98 2.54
N LYS A 62 -3.34 -9.20 3.76
CA LYS A 62 -4.42 -10.15 4.03
C LYS A 62 -5.71 -9.63 3.41
N VAL A 63 -6.34 -10.44 2.57
CA VAL A 63 -7.62 -10.15 1.95
C VAL A 63 -8.68 -11.00 2.61
N GLY A 64 -9.71 -10.36 3.16
CA GLY A 64 -10.90 -11.10 3.56
C GLY A 64 -11.58 -11.75 2.36
N ALA A 65 -12.41 -12.76 2.62
CA ALA A 65 -13.19 -13.44 1.61
C ALA A 65 -13.91 -12.41 0.72
N ALA A 66 -13.73 -12.53 -0.60
CA ALA A 66 -14.40 -11.64 -1.53
C ALA A 66 -15.87 -12.06 -1.67
N ASP A 67 -16.79 -11.17 -1.32
CA ASP A 67 -18.22 -11.40 -1.51
C ASP A 67 -18.62 -11.06 -2.95
N TYR A 68 -18.43 -12.03 -3.86
CA TYR A 68 -18.93 -11.97 -5.23
C TYR A 68 -20.31 -12.61 -5.32
N GLY A 69 -21.31 -12.00 -4.68
CA GLY A 69 -22.72 -12.28 -4.97
C GLY A 69 -23.15 -13.73 -4.76
N GLY A 70 -22.76 -14.35 -3.65
CA GLY A 70 -23.21 -15.69 -3.26
C GLY A 70 -22.28 -16.85 -3.62
N TRP A 71 -21.12 -16.59 -4.23
CA TRP A 71 -20.03 -17.57 -4.34
C TRP A 71 -18.73 -17.01 -3.75
N SER A 72 -18.41 -17.43 -2.52
CA SER A 72 -17.13 -17.12 -1.87
C SER A 72 -16.05 -18.05 -2.44
N TRP A 73 -15.30 -17.56 -3.44
CA TRP A 73 -14.01 -18.16 -3.78
C TRP A 73 -13.00 -17.74 -2.72
N VAL A 74 -12.91 -18.54 -1.66
CA VAL A 74 -11.74 -18.49 -0.77
C VAL A 74 -10.59 -19.10 -1.55
N CYS A 75 -9.76 -18.26 -2.16
CA CYS A 75 -8.46 -18.71 -2.66
C CYS A 75 -7.66 -19.20 -1.44
N VAL A 76 -6.99 -20.36 -1.58
CA VAL A 76 -6.32 -21.10 -0.49
C VAL A 76 -5.25 -20.27 0.26
N ASP A 77 -4.85 -19.12 -0.31
CA ASP A 77 -4.03 -18.12 0.35
C ASP A 77 -4.79 -16.77 0.40
N ASP A 78 -5.42 -16.47 1.54
CA ASP A 78 -6.14 -15.21 1.86
C ASP A 78 -5.20 -13.97 1.93
N LYS A 79 -4.16 -13.91 1.10
CA LYS A 79 -3.23 -12.79 1.04
C LYS A 79 -2.75 -12.46 -0.37
N LEU A 80 -2.73 -11.17 -0.68
CA LEU A 80 -2.05 -10.63 -1.84
C LEU A 80 -0.57 -10.48 -1.52
N LYS A 81 0.24 -11.39 -2.04
CA LYS A 81 1.71 -11.34 -1.92
C LYS A 81 2.25 -10.03 -2.49
N ASP A 82 3.16 -9.36 -1.77
CA ASP A 82 3.88 -8.16 -2.21
C ASP A 82 2.92 -7.14 -2.85
N ALA A 83 1.85 -6.78 -2.13
CA ALA A 83 0.80 -5.89 -2.63
C ALA A 83 1.05 -4.42 -2.27
N ALA A 84 1.86 -4.18 -1.24
CA ALA A 84 2.28 -2.86 -0.81
C ALA A 84 3.79 -2.80 -0.61
N TRP A 85 4.37 -1.61 -0.73
CA TRP A 85 5.78 -1.37 -0.47
C TRP A 85 5.99 -0.06 0.29
N TYR A 86 7.14 0.05 0.95
CA TYR A 86 7.55 1.21 1.73
C TYR A 86 9.08 1.34 1.73
N TYR A 87 9.57 2.53 2.09
CA TYR A 87 11.00 2.81 2.19
C TYR A 87 11.34 3.16 3.65
N PRO A 88 11.95 2.25 4.42
CA PRO A 88 12.35 2.55 5.81
C PRO A 88 13.57 3.47 5.89
N THR A 89 14.46 3.38 4.89
CA THR A 89 15.70 4.15 4.81
C THR A 89 15.83 4.80 3.44
N PRO A 90 14.93 5.74 3.09
CA PRO A 90 15.00 6.40 1.80
C PRO A 90 16.23 7.31 1.70
N LYS A 91 16.70 7.56 0.47
CA LYS A 91 17.74 8.55 0.21
C LYS A 91 17.17 9.98 0.32
N ASP A 92 18.08 10.96 0.33
CA ASP A 92 17.75 12.37 0.55
C ASP A 92 16.64 12.94 -0.34
N GLY A 93 16.58 12.52 -1.61
CA GLY A 93 15.56 12.97 -2.55
C GLY A 93 14.17 12.35 -2.37
N ALA A 94 14.00 11.44 -1.41
CA ALA A 94 12.75 10.73 -1.13
C ALA A 94 12.46 10.64 0.38
N LYS A 95 13.02 11.55 1.19
CA LYS A 95 12.87 11.53 2.66
C LYS A 95 11.42 11.72 3.09
N GLU A 96 10.64 12.43 2.30
CA GLU A 96 9.23 12.71 2.53
C GLU A 96 8.35 11.46 2.49
N ILE A 97 8.76 10.40 1.80
CA ILE A 97 8.05 9.11 1.75
C ILE A 97 8.58 8.08 2.75
N LYS A 98 9.40 8.50 3.72
CA LYS A 98 9.96 7.59 4.73
C LYS A 98 8.84 6.91 5.50
N ASP A 99 8.86 5.57 5.52
CA ASP A 99 7.86 4.71 6.15
C ASP A 99 6.43 4.87 5.59
N HIS A 100 6.23 5.68 4.56
CA HIS A 100 4.94 5.76 3.88
C HIS A 100 4.73 4.51 3.01
N VAL A 101 3.48 4.08 2.94
CA VAL A 101 3.08 2.85 2.25
C VAL A 101 2.39 3.20 0.94
N ALA A 102 2.86 2.59 -0.14
CA ALA A 102 2.22 2.64 -1.45
C ALA A 102 1.75 1.25 -1.86
N PHE A 103 0.79 1.20 -2.79
CA PHE A 103 0.10 -0.04 -3.20
C PHE A 103 0.19 -0.27 -4.70
N TYR A 104 0.26 -1.53 -5.11
CA TYR A 104 0.19 -1.89 -6.52
C TYR A 104 -1.24 -1.70 -7.02
N LYS A 105 -1.44 -0.75 -7.94
CA LYS A 105 -2.75 -0.46 -8.55
C LYS A 105 -3.36 -1.65 -9.30
N SER A 106 -2.56 -2.64 -9.68
CA SER A 106 -3.04 -3.90 -10.27
C SER A 106 -3.63 -4.89 -9.26
N LYS A 107 -3.40 -4.66 -7.96
CA LYS A 107 -3.83 -5.55 -6.86
C LYS A 107 -4.78 -4.86 -5.87
N VAL A 108 -4.63 -3.55 -5.71
CA VAL A 108 -5.39 -2.72 -4.75
C VAL A 108 -5.96 -1.52 -5.48
N THR A 109 -7.24 -1.24 -5.24
CA THR A 109 -7.90 -0.04 -5.78
C THR A 109 -7.48 1.16 -4.96
N VAL A 110 -6.75 2.09 -5.58
CA VAL A 110 -6.34 3.36 -4.97
C VAL A 110 -7.09 4.49 -5.65
N THR A 111 -7.87 5.24 -4.87
CA THR A 111 -8.62 6.41 -5.32
C THR A 111 -8.16 7.66 -4.59
N VAL A 112 -8.13 8.78 -5.30
CA VAL A 112 -7.86 10.11 -4.74
C VAL A 112 -8.93 11.08 -5.26
N GLU A 113 -9.47 11.90 -4.37
CA GLU A 113 -10.50 12.92 -4.62
C GLU A 113 -10.08 14.28 -4.05
#